data_AF-A0A955B223-F1
#
_entry.id   AF-A0A955B223-F1
#
_cell.length_a   1.000
_cell.length_b   1.000
_cell.length_c   1.000
_cell.angle_alpha   90.00
_cell.angle_beta   90.00
_cell.angle_gamma   90.00
#
_symmetry.space_group_name_H-M   'P 1'
#
loop_
_entity.id
_entity.type
_entity.pdbx_description
1 polymer ?
#
loop_
_entity_poly.entity_id
_entity_poly.type
_entity_poly.pdbx_seq_one_letter_code
_entity_poly.pdbx_strand_id
1 'polypeptide(L)'
;ARDETVLLVGEAQPFDFEMPVLYATCFDTSPLERLLRDRSADERRQMLREHRVAYVFVNWHEIERYRSPGNYGFTDWITKDLIREELVRQQVLRPVPLDDLDPEMGQIFEVVR
;
A
#
# COMPACT_ATOMS: atom_id res chain seq x y z
N ALA A 1 10.42 6.61 -17.98
CA ALA A 1 10.58 6.56 -16.52
C ALA A 1 10.10 7.85 -15.82
N ARG A 2 9.00 8.49 -16.28
CA ARG A 2 8.41 9.69 -15.66
C ARG A 2 6.92 9.52 -15.29
N ASP A 3 6.37 8.32 -15.43
CA ASP A 3 4.91 8.08 -15.33
C ASP A 3 4.52 6.94 -14.37
N GLU A 4 5.46 6.45 -13.53
CA GLU A 4 5.17 5.41 -12.55
C GLU A 4 4.80 6.03 -11.21
N THR A 5 3.76 5.49 -10.58
CA THR A 5 3.18 5.98 -9.34
C THR A 5 3.57 5.05 -8.18
N VAL A 6 3.89 5.63 -7.03
CA VAL A 6 4.00 4.90 -5.76
C VAL A 6 2.67 5.03 -5.01
N LEU A 7 2.07 3.92 -4.60
CA LEU A 7 0.90 3.91 -3.73
C LEU A 7 1.36 3.84 -2.27
N LEU A 8 1.00 4.84 -1.48
CA LEU A 8 1.30 4.92 -0.06
C LEU A 8 0.11 4.43 0.78
N VAL A 9 0.38 3.56 1.74
CA VAL A 9 -0.62 2.99 2.66
C VAL A 9 -0.21 3.25 4.09
N GLY A 10 -1.02 4.01 4.83
CA GLY A 10 -0.68 4.45 6.19
C GLY A 10 0.28 5.64 6.24
N GLU A 11 0.87 6.03 5.11
CA GLU A 11 1.71 7.22 5.00
C GLU A 11 0.93 8.39 4.39
N ALA A 12 0.88 9.51 5.10
CA ALA A 12 0.11 10.70 4.74
C ALA A 12 0.99 11.95 4.51
N GLN A 13 2.32 11.81 4.59
CA GLN A 13 3.29 12.87 4.41
C GLN A 13 4.14 12.63 3.13
N PRO A 14 3.59 12.76 1.92
CA PRO A 14 4.31 12.47 0.67
C PRO A 14 5.26 13.59 0.23
N PHE A 15 5.55 14.57 1.09
CA PHE A 15 6.14 15.85 0.69
C PHE A 15 7.55 15.73 0.10
N ASP A 16 8.28 14.68 0.45
CA ASP A 16 9.66 14.43 0.00
C ASP A 16 9.73 13.57 -1.28
N PHE A 17 8.60 13.17 -1.85
CA PHE A 17 8.56 12.35 -3.06
C PHE A 17 8.67 13.23 -4.32
N GLU A 18 9.67 12.96 -5.15
CA GLU A 18 9.84 13.63 -6.46
C GLU A 18 9.09 12.92 -7.62
N MET A 19 8.51 11.75 -7.33
CA MET A 19 7.72 10.94 -8.27
C MET A 19 6.21 11.05 -7.96
N PRO A 20 5.33 10.69 -8.91
CA PRO A 20 3.90 10.62 -8.65
C PRO A 20 3.58 9.68 -7.47
N VAL A 21 2.74 10.16 -6.56
CA VAL A 21 2.25 9.39 -5.41
C VAL A 21 0.73 9.32 -5.41
N LEU A 22 0.21 8.13 -5.10
CA LEU A 22 -1.20 7.91 -4.77
C LEU A 22 -1.29 7.60 -3.28
N TYR A 23 -1.89 8.49 -2.52
CA TYR A 23 -1.99 8.38 -1.07
C TYR A 23 -3.34 8.92 -0.61
N ALA A 24 -3.66 8.71 0.66
CA ALA A 24 -4.82 9.33 1.28
C ALA A 24 -4.54 9.59 2.77
N THR A 25 -5.33 10.48 3.37
CA THR A 25 -5.24 10.70 4.82
C THR A 25 -6.01 9.62 5.58
N CYS A 26 -5.86 9.56 6.91
CA CYS A 26 -6.64 8.62 7.73
C CYS A 26 -8.16 8.90 7.73
N PHE A 27 -8.61 10.04 7.21
CA PHE A 27 -10.03 10.39 7.08
C PHE A 27 -10.66 9.94 5.76
N ASP A 28 -9.84 9.51 4.81
CA ASP A 28 -10.26 9.09 3.48
C ASP A 28 -10.27 7.55 3.36
N THR A 29 -11.01 7.02 2.38
CA THR A 29 -10.86 5.61 2.02
C THR A 29 -9.46 5.38 1.41
N SER A 30 -8.73 4.40 1.96
CA SER A 30 -7.43 4.01 1.43
C SER A 30 -7.50 3.72 -0.08
N PRO A 31 -6.57 4.27 -0.90
CA PRO A 31 -6.53 3.97 -2.32
C PRO A 31 -6.34 2.48 -2.57
N LEU A 32 -5.56 1.79 -1.73
CA LEU A 32 -5.39 0.35 -1.82
C LEU A 32 -6.73 -0.38 -1.67
N GLU A 33 -7.52 -0.02 -0.67
CA GLU A 33 -8.83 -0.62 -0.44
C GLU A 33 -9.77 -0.35 -1.62
N ARG A 34 -9.87 0.91 -2.05
CA ARG A 34 -10.72 1.29 -3.18
C ARG A 34 -10.36 0.53 -4.47
N LEU A 35 -9.07 0.30 -4.71
CA LEU A 35 -8.58 -0.36 -5.92
C LEU A 35 -8.67 -1.88 -5.87
N LEU A 36 -8.60 -2.51 -4.69
CA LEU A 36 -8.39 -3.96 -4.58
C LEU A 36 -9.50 -4.74 -3.88
N ARG A 37 -10.31 -4.08 -3.03
CA ARG A 37 -11.37 -4.76 -2.28
C ARG A 37 -12.41 -5.34 -3.24
N ASP A 38 -12.91 -6.53 -2.89
CA ASP A 38 -13.93 -7.30 -3.61
C ASP A 38 -13.62 -7.59 -5.09
N ARG A 39 -12.33 -7.63 -5.44
CA ARG A 39 -11.83 -7.94 -6.79
C ARG A 39 -11.00 -9.22 -6.81
N SER A 40 -11.02 -9.90 -7.95
CA SER A 40 -10.12 -11.01 -8.26
C SER A 40 -8.66 -10.56 -8.41
N ALA A 41 -7.72 -11.50 -8.42
CA ALA A 41 -6.29 -11.20 -8.60
C ALA A 41 -6.00 -10.46 -9.92
N ASP A 42 -6.68 -10.83 -11.01
CA ASP A 42 -6.53 -10.19 -12.32
C ASP A 42 -7.06 -8.75 -12.32
N GLU A 43 -8.25 -8.54 -11.76
CA GLU A 43 -8.83 -7.20 -11.62
C GLU A 43 -7.98 -6.31 -10.71
N ARG A 44 -7.42 -6.86 -9.63
CA ARG A 44 -6.48 -6.15 -8.74
C ARG A 44 -5.25 -5.66 -9.51
N ARG A 45 -4.60 -6.55 -10.28
CA ARG A 45 -3.47 -6.17 -11.15
C ARG A 45 -3.87 -5.10 -12.16
N GLN A 46 -5.02 -5.28 -12.81
CA GLN A 46 -5.52 -4.34 -13.80
C GLN A 46 -5.76 -2.95 -13.21
N MET A 47 -6.43 -2.86 -12.05
CA MET A 47 -6.69 -1.59 -11.37
C MET A 47 -5.40 -0.85 -10.98
N LEU A 48 -4.40 -1.58 -10.48
CA LEU A 48 -3.08 -1.00 -10.17
C LEU A 48 -2.38 -0.49 -11.43
N ARG A 49 -2.42 -1.25 -12.52
CA ARG A 49 -1.85 -0.87 -13.83
C ARG A 49 -2.54 0.36 -14.42
N GLU A 50 -3.86 0.45 -14.35
CA GLU A 50 -4.63 1.60 -14.82
C GLU A 50 -4.26 2.88 -14.08
N HIS A 51 -3.91 2.78 -12.79
CA HIS A 51 -3.44 3.89 -11.97
C HIS A 51 -1.91 4.09 -12.03
N ARG A 52 -1.23 3.32 -12.90
CA ARG A 52 0.22 3.31 -13.09
C ARG A 52 0.99 3.04 -11.80
N VAL A 53 0.39 2.32 -10.85
CA VAL A 53 1.04 1.95 -9.61
C VAL A 53 2.11 0.90 -9.92
N ALA A 54 3.37 1.28 -9.72
CA ALA A 54 4.52 0.38 -9.89
C ALA A 54 4.98 -0.19 -8.54
N TYR A 55 4.86 0.60 -7.47
CA TYR A 55 5.25 0.22 -6.13
C TYR A 55 4.14 0.53 -5.12
N VAL A 56 4.05 -0.30 -4.09
CA VAL A 56 3.23 -0.06 -2.90
C VAL A 56 4.16 0.03 -1.70
N PHE A 57 4.12 1.14 -0.97
CA PHE A 57 4.75 1.29 0.33
C PHE A 57 3.68 1.23 1.42
N VAL A 58 3.92 0.40 2.43
CA VAL A 58 3.04 0.26 3.60
C VAL A 58 3.80 0.69 4.85
N ASN A 59 3.32 1.73 5.52
CA ASN A 59 3.83 2.20 6.81
C ASN A 59 3.03 1.52 7.94
N TRP A 60 3.52 0.38 8.41
CA TRP A 60 2.87 -0.42 9.46
C TRP A 60 2.84 0.31 10.80
N HIS A 61 3.90 1.05 11.12
CA HIS A 61 3.98 1.86 12.33
C HIS A 61 2.83 2.87 12.41
N GLU A 62 2.59 3.61 11.33
CA GLU A 62 1.50 4.57 11.27
C GLU A 62 0.12 3.89 11.30
N ILE A 63 -0.05 2.76 10.60
CA ILE A 63 -1.31 1.99 10.66
C ILE A 63 -1.62 1.54 12.10
N GLU A 64 -0.62 1.03 12.83
CA GLU A 64 -0.78 0.63 14.23
C GLU A 64 -1.06 1.83 15.13
N ARG A 65 -0.38 2.97 14.91
CA ARG A 65 -0.63 4.23 15.60
C ARG A 65 -2.08 4.70 15.38
N TYR A 66 -2.57 4.73 14.14
CA TYR A 66 -3.95 5.12 13.82
C TYR A 66 -5.01 4.21 14.45
N ARG A 67 -4.73 2.91 14.60
CA ARG A 67 -5.63 1.95 15.25
C ARG A 67 -5.60 2.01 16.78
N SER A 68 -4.59 2.65 17.37
CA SER A 68 -4.46 2.73 18.82
C SER A 68 -5.65 3.48 19.47
N PRO A 69 -6.07 3.10 20.70
CA PRO A 69 -7.19 3.74 21.38
C PRO A 69 -7.04 5.27 21.48
N GLY A 70 -8.10 5.99 21.09
CA GLY A 70 -8.13 7.45 21.12
C GLY A 70 -7.52 8.13 19.88
N ASN A 71 -7.10 7.36 18.87
CA ASN A 71 -6.62 7.88 17.59
C ASN A 71 -7.71 7.79 16.51
N TYR A 72 -7.40 8.22 15.29
CA TYR A 72 -8.37 8.45 14.20
C TYR A 72 -9.02 7.18 13.63
N GLY A 73 -8.44 6.01 13.91
CA GLY A 73 -8.83 4.75 13.30
C GLY A 73 -8.19 4.53 11.93
N PHE A 74 -8.20 3.28 11.47
CA PHE A 74 -7.76 2.87 10.15
C PHE A 74 -8.55 1.63 9.73
N THR A 75 -8.85 1.48 8.44
CA THR A 75 -9.62 0.35 7.92
C THR A 75 -9.08 -1.01 8.39
N ASP A 76 -9.95 -1.87 8.92
CA ASP A 76 -9.57 -3.21 9.40
C ASP A 76 -9.27 -4.18 8.25
N TRP A 77 -9.64 -3.82 7.02
CA TRP A 77 -9.43 -4.65 5.84
C TRP A 77 -7.94 -4.78 5.49
N ILE A 78 -7.15 -3.72 5.72
CA ILE A 78 -5.72 -3.71 5.41
C ILE A 78 -4.93 -4.36 6.56
N THR A 79 -4.60 -5.64 6.42
CA THR A 79 -3.84 -6.40 7.41
C THR A 79 -2.47 -6.82 6.88
N LYS A 80 -1.55 -7.16 7.79
CA LYS A 80 -0.26 -7.78 7.42
C LYS A 80 -0.50 -9.05 6.59
N ASP A 81 -1.45 -9.90 6.96
CA ASP A 81 -1.80 -11.13 6.22
C ASP A 81 -2.34 -10.84 4.81
N LEU A 82 -3.20 -9.83 4.65
CA LEU A 82 -3.67 -9.44 3.32
C LEU A 82 -2.49 -9.09 2.41
N ILE A 83 -1.60 -8.22 2.87
CA ILE A 83 -0.50 -7.72 2.05
C ILE A 83 0.58 -8.78 1.84
N ARG A 84 1.07 -9.39 2.92
CA ARG A 84 2.23 -10.30 2.94
C ARG A 84 1.90 -11.68 2.40
N GLU A 85 0.67 -12.17 2.63
CA GLU A 85 0.28 -13.53 2.26
C GLU A 85 -0.65 -13.54 1.04
N GLU A 86 -1.80 -12.87 1.12
CA GLU A 86 -2.81 -12.98 0.06
C GLU A 86 -2.35 -12.33 -1.24
N LEU A 87 -1.96 -11.05 -1.21
CA LEU A 87 -1.57 -10.31 -2.42
C LEU A 87 -0.27 -10.85 -3.04
N VAL A 88 0.64 -11.37 -2.21
CA VAL A 88 1.88 -12.02 -2.68
C VAL A 88 1.58 -13.38 -3.31
N ARG A 89 0.78 -14.24 -2.65
CA ARG A 89 0.38 -15.55 -3.18
C ARG A 89 -0.40 -15.41 -4.49
N GLN A 90 -1.24 -14.38 -4.60
CA GLN A 90 -1.99 -14.07 -5.82
C GLN A 90 -1.13 -13.49 -6.94
N GLN A 91 0.16 -13.23 -6.70
CA GLN A 91 1.06 -12.56 -7.65
C GLN A 91 0.51 -11.19 -8.08
N VAL A 92 -0.07 -10.45 -7.12
CA VAL A 92 -0.42 -9.03 -7.30
C VAL A 92 0.77 -8.16 -6.88
N LEU A 93 1.40 -8.54 -5.76
CA LEU A 93 2.55 -7.86 -5.19
C LEU A 93 3.75 -8.82 -5.07
N ARG A 94 4.95 -8.27 -5.16
CA ARG A 94 6.20 -8.96 -4.85
C ARG A 94 6.98 -8.13 -3.82
N PRO A 95 7.40 -8.71 -2.67
CA PRO A 95 8.15 -7.95 -1.68
C PRO A 95 9.51 -7.51 -2.26
N VAL A 96 9.89 -6.28 -1.95
CA VAL A 96 11.22 -5.73 -2.27
C VAL A 96 12.00 -5.63 -0.95
N PRO A 97 13.02 -6.48 -0.73
CA PRO A 97 13.82 -6.40 0.48
C PRO A 97 14.63 -5.10 0.50
N LEU A 98 14.65 -4.45 1.66
CA LEU A 98 15.47 -3.28 1.96
C LEU A 98 16.28 -3.57 3.22
N ASP A 99 17.59 -3.41 3.15
CA ASP A 99 18.49 -3.77 4.25
C ASP A 99 18.31 -2.86 5.48
N ASP A 100 17.95 -1.60 5.26
CA ASP A 100 17.86 -0.57 6.31
C ASP A 100 16.43 -0.25 6.77
N LEU A 101 15.43 -1.07 6.40
CA LEU A 101 14.03 -0.88 6.81
C LEU A 101 13.51 -2.12 7.55
N ASP A 102 13.16 -1.94 8.82
CA ASP A 102 12.49 -2.97 9.59
C ASP A 102 11.11 -3.31 8.95
N PRO A 103 10.90 -4.56 8.49
CA PRO A 103 9.64 -4.98 7.87
C PRO A 103 8.41 -4.85 8.78
N GLU A 104 8.59 -4.80 10.09
CA GLU A 104 7.51 -4.55 11.05
C GLU A 104 7.15 -3.06 11.16
N MET A 105 8.06 -2.17 10.75
CA MET A 105 7.81 -0.72 10.69
C MET A 105 7.28 -0.29 9.32
N GLY A 106 7.88 -0.77 8.24
CA GLY A 106 7.44 -0.45 6.88
C GLY A 106 7.94 -1.45 5.84
N GLN A 107 7.23 -1.56 4.72
CA GLN A 107 7.59 -2.49 3.64
C GLN A 107 7.29 -1.92 2.26
N ILE A 108 8.16 -2.26 1.29
CA ILE A 108 7.95 -1.95 -0.12
C ILE A 108 7.60 -3.24 -0.88
N PHE A 109 6.65 -3.11 -1.78
CA PHE A 109 6.26 -4.14 -2.72
C PHE A 109 6.26 -3.58 -4.13
N GLU A 110 6.70 -4.38 -5.09
CA GLU A 110 6.55 -4.12 -6.53
C GLU A 110 5.23 -4.74 -7.01
N VAL A 111 4.52 -4.05 -7.90
CA VAL A 111 3.34 -4.60 -8.57
C VAL A 111 3.79 -5.57 -9.68
N VAL A 112 3.30 -6.80 -9.64
CA VAL A 112 3.62 -7.82 -10.66
C VAL A 112 2.87 -7.48 -11.95
N ARG A 113 3.61 -7.44 -13.07
CA ARG A 113 3.12 -6.99 -14.39
C ARG A 113 2.53 -8.08 -15.25
#